data_AF-A0A3P6EKI1-F1
#
_entry.id   AF-A0A3P6EKI1-F1
#
_cell.length_a   1.000
_cell.length_b   1.000
_cell.length_c   1.000
_cell.angle_alpha   90.00
_cell.angle_beta   90.00
_cell.angle_gamma   90.00
#
_symmetry.space_group_name_H-M   'P 1'
#
loop_
_entity.id
_entity.type
_entity.pdbx_description
1 polymer ?
#
loop_
_entity_poly.entity_id
_entity_poly.type
_entity_poly.pdbx_seq_one_letter_code
_entity_poly.pdbx_strand_id
1 'polypeptide(L)'
;MKEVGIQFMDLYSYLIPVYEIYPLEKITDAYLDQYLWYEGDKRGLFSNWIKPADSEPPPLLVYKWCQGINNLQGVWDTSDGQCVVMLQTKFEKLFEKIDLTMLNRLLRLILDHNLADYMCAKNNVLLAYKDMSHTNSHGLIRGLQFASFVVQFYGLSLDLLLLGLTRASEIAGPPQTPNEFMTFCDTKVETCHPIRMYARYIDRVHIMFRFTHEEARDLIQRYLTEHPDPNNENRVGYNNKKCWPRDARMRLMKHDVNLGRSVFWGIKNRLPRSITTLEWENGFVSVYSKDNPNLLFSMCGFEVRILPKIRTTQSNTKDGIYKMNIPRRGLRLLFSE
;
A
#
# COMPACT_ATOMS: atom_id res chain seq x y z
N MET A 1 22.44 -5.96 25.94
CA MET A 1 23.00 -5.58 24.63
C MET A 1 23.72 -4.27 24.80
N LYS A 2 24.75 -4.00 23.99
CA LYS A 2 25.50 -2.75 24.09
C LYS A 2 24.65 -1.56 23.63
N GLU A 3 25.09 -0.37 24.00
CA GLU A 3 24.51 0.86 23.48
C GLU A 3 24.66 0.93 21.96
N VAL A 4 23.70 1.59 21.31
CA VAL A 4 23.67 1.78 19.86
C VAL A 4 23.90 3.26 19.58
N GLY A 5 24.94 3.56 18.83
CA GLY A 5 25.21 4.92 18.36
C GLY A 5 24.16 5.34 17.35
N ILE A 6 23.72 6.60 17.39
CA ILE A 6 22.87 7.17 16.35
C ILE A 6 23.59 8.33 15.66
N GLN A 7 23.57 8.36 14.34
CA GLN A 7 24.04 9.47 13.53
C GLN A 7 22.96 9.85 12.52
N PHE A 8 23.10 11.00 11.87
CA PHE A 8 22.17 11.42 10.83
C PHE A 8 22.92 11.57 9.51
N MET A 9 22.42 10.90 8.48
CA MET A 9 22.81 11.16 7.10
C MET A 9 21.93 12.28 6.57
N ASP A 10 22.57 13.36 6.13
CA ASP A 10 21.89 14.52 5.55
C ASP A 10 21.72 14.34 4.04
N LEU A 11 20.47 14.37 3.57
CA LEU A 11 20.10 14.35 2.16
C LEU A 11 19.65 15.72 1.65
N TYR A 12 20.02 16.79 2.37
CA TYR A 12 19.69 18.22 2.14
C TYR A 12 18.20 18.59 2.22
N SER A 13 17.31 17.62 2.11
CA SER A 13 15.85 17.78 2.15
C SER A 13 15.24 17.16 3.40
N TYR A 14 15.84 16.08 3.91
CA TYR A 14 15.46 15.42 5.14
C TYR A 14 16.65 14.65 5.70
N LEU A 15 16.57 14.31 6.98
CA LEU A 15 17.60 13.55 7.69
C LEU A 15 17.17 12.08 7.80
N ILE A 16 18.11 11.16 7.57
CA ILE A 16 17.91 9.74 7.82
C ILE A 16 18.73 9.33 9.05
N PRO A 17 18.11 8.74 10.09
CA PRO A 17 18.85 8.18 11.21
C PRO A 17 19.63 6.93 10.76
N VAL A 18 20.92 6.90 11.07
CA VAL A 18 21.84 5.78 10.85
C VAL A 18 22.24 5.24 12.22
N TYR A 19 22.05 3.95 12.43
CA TYR A 19 22.35 3.29 13.71
C TYR A 19 23.64 2.49 13.62
N GLU A 20 24.54 2.72 14.56
CA GLU A 20 25.82 2.03 14.69
C GLU A 20 25.68 0.93 15.75
N ILE A 21 25.56 -0.30 15.26
CA ILE A 21 25.41 -1.50 16.10
C ILE A 21 26.77 -2.18 16.23
N TYR A 22 27.04 -2.75 17.41
CA TYR A 22 28.28 -3.46 17.69
C TYR A 22 28.51 -4.63 16.71
N PRO A 23 29.73 -4.82 16.15
CA PRO A 23 29.98 -5.78 15.07
C PRO A 23 29.59 -7.23 15.38
N LEU A 24 29.84 -7.72 16.59
CA LEU A 24 29.45 -9.10 16.95
C LEU A 24 27.93 -9.28 16.96
N GLU A 25 27.20 -8.29 17.45
CA GLU A 25 25.72 -8.31 17.44
C GLU A 25 25.18 -8.17 16.00
N LYS A 26 25.88 -7.44 15.14
CA LYS A 26 25.51 -7.30 13.73
C LYS A 26 25.60 -8.63 12.97
N ILE A 27 26.60 -9.47 13.27
CA ILE A 27 26.74 -10.80 12.66
C ILE A 27 25.56 -11.69 13.06
N THR A 28 25.19 -11.70 14.34
CA THR A 28 24.05 -12.49 14.82
C THR A 28 22.73 -11.99 14.23
N ASP A 29 22.54 -10.67 14.17
CA ASP A 29 21.32 -10.08 13.60
C ASP A 29 21.21 -10.35 12.10
N ALA A 30 22.32 -10.31 11.35
CA ALA A 30 22.35 -10.62 9.93
C ALA A 30 22.03 -12.10 9.65
N TYR A 31 22.59 -13.01 10.45
CA TYR A 31 22.24 -14.43 10.34
C TYR A 31 20.75 -14.67 10.63
N LEU A 32 20.23 -14.04 11.68
CA LEU A 32 18.82 -14.13 12.03
C LEU A 32 17.91 -13.59 10.91
N ASP A 33 18.22 -12.42 10.35
CA ASP A 33 17.46 -11.84 9.23
C ASP A 33 17.36 -12.80 8.05
N GLN A 34 18.49 -13.38 7.61
CA GLN A 34 18.52 -14.34 6.51
C GLN A 34 17.70 -15.60 6.81
N TYR A 35 17.82 -16.13 8.04
CA TYR A 35 17.03 -17.28 8.49
C TYR A 35 15.52 -17.00 8.47
N LEU A 36 15.11 -15.83 8.98
CA LEU A 36 13.71 -15.43 9.07
C LEU A 36 13.07 -15.25 7.68
N TRP A 37 13.78 -14.61 6.75
CA TRP A 37 13.28 -14.43 5.39
C TRP A 37 13.18 -15.76 4.64
N TYR A 38 14.18 -16.64 4.77
CA TYR A 38 14.17 -17.96 4.13
C TYR A 38 13.01 -18.83 4.63
N GLU A 39 12.82 -18.95 5.95
CA GLU A 39 11.70 -19.73 6.50
C GLU A 39 10.34 -19.05 6.26
N GLY A 40 10.31 -17.72 6.23
CA GLY A 40 9.10 -16.95 5.92
C GLY A 40 8.59 -17.20 4.50
N ASP A 41 9.48 -17.17 3.51
CA ASP A 41 9.13 -17.44 2.12
C ASP A 41 8.74 -18.91 1.89
N LYS A 42 9.52 -19.84 2.45
CA LYS A 42 9.25 -21.28 2.38
C LYS A 42 7.87 -21.67 2.91
N ARG A 43 7.37 -20.96 3.92
CA ARG A 43 6.05 -21.20 4.53
C ARG A 43 4.94 -20.33 3.94
N GLY A 44 5.24 -19.46 2.97
CA GLY A 44 4.27 -18.54 2.39
C GLY A 44 3.70 -17.54 3.39
N LEU A 45 4.51 -17.05 4.33
CA LEU A 45 4.07 -16.15 5.41
C LEU A 45 3.55 -14.81 4.86
N PHE A 46 4.23 -14.27 3.84
CA PHE A 46 3.90 -12.98 3.25
C PHE A 46 2.98 -13.16 2.04
N SER A 47 1.86 -12.44 2.03
CA SER A 47 0.90 -12.48 0.94
C SER A 47 1.42 -11.74 -0.31
N ASN A 48 0.84 -12.08 -1.47
CA ASN A 48 1.20 -11.56 -2.79
C ASN A 48 1.16 -10.02 -2.94
N TRP A 49 0.40 -9.31 -2.10
CA TRP A 49 0.28 -7.86 -2.12
C TRP A 49 1.38 -7.10 -1.36
N ILE A 50 2.20 -7.79 -0.58
CA ILE A 50 3.30 -7.17 0.16
C ILE A 50 4.47 -6.98 -0.80
N LYS A 51 4.93 -5.74 -0.92
CA LYS A 51 6.04 -5.30 -1.76
C LYS A 51 7.01 -4.43 -0.94
N PRO A 52 8.29 -4.32 -1.32
CA PRO A 52 8.97 -5.02 -2.41
C PRO A 52 9.05 -6.53 -2.20
N ALA A 53 9.06 -7.28 -3.30
CA ALA A 53 9.30 -8.72 -3.33
C ALA A 53 10.48 -8.99 -4.26
N ASP A 54 11.23 -10.06 -4.02
CA ASP A 54 12.48 -10.35 -4.75
C ASP A 54 12.27 -10.65 -6.24
N SER A 55 11.04 -11.02 -6.62
CA SER A 55 10.69 -11.38 -7.99
C SER A 55 10.63 -10.21 -8.96
N GLU A 56 10.47 -8.97 -8.46
CA GLU A 56 10.09 -7.84 -9.30
C GLU A 56 10.83 -6.55 -8.94
N PRO A 57 11.58 -5.93 -9.88
CA PRO A 57 12.11 -4.60 -9.65
C PRO A 57 10.96 -3.56 -9.64
N PRO A 58 11.15 -2.40 -8.98
CA PRO A 58 10.08 -1.40 -8.83
C PRO A 58 9.41 -0.94 -10.13
N PRO A 59 10.12 -0.73 -11.27
CA PRO A 59 9.48 -0.39 -12.53
C PRO A 59 8.56 -1.51 -13.08
N LEU A 60 8.96 -2.77 -12.90
CA LEU A 60 8.14 -3.91 -13.33
C LEU A 60 6.87 -4.02 -12.46
N LEU A 61 6.97 -3.71 -11.17
CA LEU A 61 5.81 -3.64 -10.28
C LEU A 61 4.80 -2.58 -10.76
N VAL A 62 5.28 -1.40 -11.16
CA VAL A 62 4.42 -0.34 -11.72
C VAL A 62 3.76 -0.81 -13.01
N TYR A 63 4.50 -1.50 -13.88
CA TYR A 63 3.95 -2.06 -15.12
C TYR A 63 2.87 -3.12 -14.85
N LYS A 64 3.14 -4.08 -13.96
CA LYS A 64 2.16 -5.09 -13.52
C LYS A 64 0.94 -4.45 -12.87
N TRP A 65 1.13 -3.37 -12.11
CA TRP A 65 0.02 -2.59 -11.54
C TRP A 65 -0.88 -1.98 -12.62
N CYS A 66 -0.28 -1.34 -13.64
CA CYS A 66 -1.03 -0.83 -14.79
C CYS A 66 -1.74 -1.94 -15.56
N GLN A 67 -1.09 -3.10 -15.72
CA GLN A 67 -1.64 -4.22 -16.46
C GLN A 67 -2.82 -4.84 -15.70
N GLY A 68 -2.67 -5.02 -14.40
CA GLY A 68 -3.73 -5.49 -13.50
C GLY A 68 -4.95 -4.58 -13.56
N ILE A 69 -4.75 -3.25 -13.45
CA ILE A 69 -5.85 -2.27 -13.63
C ILE A 69 -6.59 -2.50 -14.94
N ASN A 70 -5.86 -2.65 -16.04
CA ASN A 70 -6.46 -2.78 -17.37
C ASN A 70 -7.19 -4.13 -17.58
N ASN A 71 -6.79 -5.17 -16.84
CA ASN A 71 -7.33 -6.53 -16.99
C ASN A 71 -8.56 -6.80 -16.11
N LEU A 72 -8.93 -5.87 -15.22
CA LEU A 72 -10.13 -5.97 -14.40
C LEU A 72 -11.40 -5.93 -15.25
N GLN A 73 -12.42 -6.65 -14.81
CA GLN A 73 -13.68 -6.78 -15.52
C GLN A 73 -14.44 -5.44 -15.53
N GLY A 74 -14.71 -4.90 -16.73
CA GLY A 74 -15.55 -3.71 -16.92
C GLY A 74 -14.99 -2.42 -16.30
N VAL A 75 -13.70 -2.38 -15.97
CA VAL A 75 -13.08 -1.27 -15.22
C VAL A 75 -13.23 0.11 -15.87
N TRP A 76 -13.22 0.17 -17.21
CA TRP A 76 -13.29 1.42 -17.96
C TRP A 76 -14.72 1.82 -18.33
N ASP A 77 -15.69 0.93 -18.14
CA ASP A 77 -17.09 1.23 -18.39
C ASP A 77 -17.61 2.19 -17.32
N THR A 78 -18.39 3.18 -17.72
CA THR A 78 -19.01 4.17 -16.84
C THR A 78 -20.41 4.55 -17.32
N SER A 79 -20.99 3.73 -18.20
CA SER A 79 -22.35 3.94 -18.74
C SER A 79 -23.38 4.02 -17.61
N ASP A 80 -23.31 3.10 -16.66
CA ASP A 80 -24.22 3.00 -15.50
C ASP A 80 -23.79 3.87 -14.29
N GLY A 81 -23.00 4.93 -14.51
CA GLY A 81 -22.54 5.81 -13.43
C GLY A 81 -21.53 5.17 -12.46
N GLN A 82 -20.90 4.07 -12.87
CA GLN A 82 -19.86 3.38 -12.10
C GLN A 82 -18.60 4.26 -11.99
N CYS A 83 -17.93 4.17 -10.83
CA CYS A 83 -16.75 4.96 -10.52
C CYS A 83 -15.58 4.07 -10.09
N VAL A 84 -14.37 4.42 -10.52
CA VAL A 84 -13.12 3.79 -10.06
C VAL A 84 -12.37 4.78 -9.22
N VAL A 85 -11.90 4.37 -8.05
CA VAL A 85 -11.14 5.23 -7.15
C VAL A 85 -9.79 4.59 -6.88
N MET A 86 -8.72 5.33 -7.13
CA MET A 86 -7.37 4.95 -6.77
C MET A 86 -6.94 5.76 -5.54
N LEU A 87 -6.74 5.06 -4.43
CA LEU A 87 -6.27 5.61 -3.17
C LEU A 87 -4.78 5.33 -3.02
N GLN A 88 -4.02 6.36 -2.70
CA GLN A 88 -2.62 6.28 -2.34
C GLN A 88 -2.42 6.96 -1.00
N THR A 89 -1.87 6.24 -0.03
CA THR A 89 -1.65 6.77 1.31
C THR A 89 -0.37 6.19 1.89
N LYS A 90 0.04 6.74 3.03
CA LYS A 90 1.20 6.30 3.79
C LYS A 90 0.76 6.04 5.23
N PHE A 91 1.27 4.98 5.83
CA PHE A 91 1.14 4.76 7.26
C PHE A 91 2.02 5.75 8.01
N GLU A 92 1.40 6.74 8.65
CA GLU A 92 2.16 7.74 9.38
C GLU A 92 2.70 7.18 10.69
N LYS A 93 3.97 7.52 10.95
CA LYS A 93 4.72 7.13 12.15
C LYS A 93 4.69 5.63 12.43
N LEU A 94 4.63 4.79 11.39
CA LEU A 94 4.59 3.34 11.51
C LEU A 94 5.72 2.81 12.41
N PHE A 95 6.96 3.20 12.12
CA PHE A 95 8.13 2.74 12.87
C PHE A 95 8.16 3.27 14.31
N GLU A 96 7.65 4.46 14.54
CA GLU A 96 7.71 5.15 15.84
C GLU A 96 6.61 4.69 16.80
N LYS A 97 5.50 4.15 16.27
CA LYS A 97 4.31 3.74 17.04
C LYS A 97 4.23 2.24 17.36
N ILE A 98 5.24 1.46 16.98
CA ILE A 98 5.27 0.04 17.32
C ILE A 98 5.52 -0.13 18.82
N ASP A 99 4.51 -0.63 19.53
CA ASP A 99 4.63 -1.06 20.91
C ASP A 99 5.32 -2.43 20.97
N LEU A 100 6.45 -2.50 21.69
CA LEU A 100 7.27 -3.70 21.82
C LEU A 100 6.53 -4.83 22.56
N THR A 101 5.61 -4.51 23.46
CA THR A 101 4.84 -5.53 24.19
C THR A 101 3.83 -6.25 23.28
N MET A 102 3.14 -5.47 22.44
CA MET A 102 2.25 -5.99 21.41
C MET A 102 3.04 -6.75 20.34
N LEU A 103 4.17 -6.20 19.90
CA LEU A 103 5.04 -6.83 18.92
C LEU A 103 5.53 -8.21 19.40
N ASN A 104 5.93 -8.32 20.67
CA ASN A 104 6.37 -9.58 21.25
C ASN A 104 5.29 -10.67 21.13
N ARG A 105 4.05 -10.33 21.49
CA ARG A 105 2.92 -11.26 21.38
C ARG A 105 2.64 -11.68 19.94
N LEU A 106 2.74 -10.74 18.98
CA LEU A 106 2.55 -11.04 17.57
C LEU A 106 3.67 -11.92 17.02
N LEU A 107 4.93 -11.65 17.36
CA LEU A 107 6.07 -12.45 16.92
C LEU A 107 6.04 -13.88 17.46
N ARG A 108 5.55 -14.09 18.69
CA ARG A 108 5.36 -15.43 19.27
C ARG A 108 4.34 -16.30 18.52
N LEU A 109 3.48 -15.72 17.68
CA LEU A 109 2.55 -16.49 16.85
C LEU A 109 3.26 -17.20 15.68
N ILE A 110 4.37 -16.63 15.21
CA ILE A 110 5.08 -17.09 14.01
C ILE A 110 6.48 -17.65 14.30
N LEU A 111 7.11 -17.22 15.38
CA LEU A 111 8.48 -17.58 15.77
C LEU A 111 8.51 -18.25 17.14
N ASP A 112 9.60 -18.95 17.41
CA ASP A 112 9.88 -19.44 18.76
C ASP A 112 9.99 -18.29 19.77
N HIS A 113 9.60 -18.55 21.01
CA HIS A 113 9.58 -17.57 22.09
C HIS A 113 10.94 -16.91 22.32
N ASN A 114 12.03 -17.67 22.22
CA ASN A 114 13.39 -17.14 22.42
C ASN A 114 13.76 -16.11 21.35
N LEU A 115 13.38 -16.37 20.09
CA LEU A 115 13.63 -15.44 18.98
C LEU A 115 12.78 -14.18 19.13
N ALA A 116 11.50 -14.34 19.47
CA ALA A 116 10.61 -13.21 19.71
C ALA A 116 11.12 -12.32 20.86
N ASP A 117 11.58 -12.92 21.95
CA ASP A 117 12.15 -12.20 23.09
C ASP A 117 13.46 -11.51 22.73
N TYR A 118 14.35 -12.18 21.98
CA TYR A 118 15.57 -11.57 21.47
C TYR A 118 15.28 -10.33 20.62
N MET A 119 14.36 -10.44 19.65
CA MET A 119 14.01 -9.34 18.74
C MET A 119 13.39 -8.15 19.49
N CYS A 120 12.56 -8.41 20.50
CA CYS A 120 11.96 -7.33 21.30
C CYS A 120 12.97 -6.68 22.24
N ALA A 121 13.78 -7.47 22.93
CA ALA A 121 14.85 -6.95 23.79
C ALA A 121 15.88 -6.14 23.00
N LYS A 122 16.14 -6.52 21.74
CA LYS A 122 17.06 -5.81 20.85
C LYS A 122 16.59 -4.44 20.41
N ASN A 123 15.29 -4.19 20.42
CA ASN A 123 14.75 -2.85 20.20
C ASN A 123 14.80 -1.98 21.47
N ASN A 124 14.86 -2.59 22.65
CA ASN A 124 14.96 -1.91 23.94
C ASN A 124 16.42 -1.70 24.37
N VAL A 125 17.13 -0.85 23.64
CA VAL A 125 18.55 -0.53 23.88
C VAL A 125 18.74 0.95 24.17
N LEU A 126 19.87 1.28 24.81
CA LEU A 126 20.30 2.66 25.02
C LEU A 126 20.79 3.23 23.68
N LEU A 127 20.12 4.28 23.21
CA LEU A 127 20.56 5.09 22.06
C LEU A 127 21.48 6.19 22.57
N ALA A 128 22.68 6.29 22.01
CA ALA A 128 23.67 7.28 22.39
C ALA A 128 24.04 8.20 21.21
N TYR A 129 24.07 9.50 21.46
CA TYR A 129 24.62 10.51 20.55
C TYR A 129 25.41 11.54 21.33
N LYS A 130 26.74 11.53 21.16
CA LYS A 130 27.65 12.38 21.95
C LYS A 130 27.36 12.19 23.45
N ASP A 131 26.95 13.25 24.15
CA ASP A 131 26.65 13.23 25.58
C ASP A 131 25.18 12.88 25.90
N MET A 132 24.33 12.70 24.89
CA MET A 132 22.93 12.34 25.06
C MET A 132 22.75 10.83 25.04
N SER A 133 22.05 10.31 26.05
CA SER A 133 21.64 8.91 26.09
C SER A 133 20.16 8.77 26.43
N HIS A 134 19.46 7.86 25.76
CA HIS A 134 18.04 7.59 25.97
C HIS A 134 17.71 6.12 25.70
N THR A 135 16.96 5.49 26.59
CA THR A 135 16.53 4.09 26.41
C THR A 135 15.31 4.02 25.49
N ASN A 136 15.42 3.31 24.37
CA ASN A 136 14.32 3.17 23.42
C ASN A 136 13.26 2.18 23.92
N SER A 137 12.31 2.64 24.74
CA SER A 137 11.21 1.81 25.25
C SER A 137 10.04 1.67 24.27
N HIS A 138 9.96 2.50 23.22
CA HIS A 138 8.83 2.54 22.30
C HIS A 138 9.29 2.87 20.88
N GLY A 139 8.75 2.14 19.90
CA GLY A 139 9.16 2.26 18.51
C GLY A 139 10.29 1.29 18.12
N LEU A 140 10.40 1.07 16.82
CA LEU A 140 11.34 0.13 16.21
C LEU A 140 12.62 0.82 15.76
N ILE A 141 13.77 0.20 16.07
CA ILE A 141 15.07 0.65 15.58
C ILE A 141 15.26 0.15 14.15
N ARG A 142 15.22 1.07 13.18
CA ARG A 142 15.28 0.75 11.74
C ARG A 142 16.63 0.19 11.28
N GLY A 143 17.71 0.39 12.06
CA GLY A 143 19.05 -0.06 11.69
C GLY A 143 19.38 -1.50 12.08
N LEU A 144 18.52 -2.19 12.84
CA LEU A 144 18.66 -3.62 13.10
C LEU A 144 18.50 -4.40 11.78
N GLN A 145 19.29 -5.44 11.57
CA GLN A 145 19.28 -6.17 10.29
C GLN A 145 17.90 -6.80 10.02
N PHE A 146 17.30 -7.43 11.03
CA PHE A 146 15.97 -8.04 10.96
C PHE A 146 14.80 -7.03 11.07
N ALA A 147 15.06 -5.72 11.13
CA ALA A 147 13.99 -4.72 11.21
C ALA A 147 13.08 -4.77 9.97
N SER A 148 13.64 -5.13 8.81
CA SER A 148 12.90 -5.32 7.56
C SER A 148 11.77 -6.33 7.72
N PHE A 149 12.06 -7.51 8.28
CA PHE A 149 11.11 -8.58 8.54
C PHE A 149 10.00 -8.13 9.51
N VAL A 150 10.38 -7.48 10.61
CA VAL A 150 9.44 -6.98 11.62
C VAL A 150 8.45 -5.99 11.03
N VAL A 151 8.94 -5.04 10.24
CA VAL A 151 8.09 -4.02 9.60
C VAL A 151 7.12 -4.66 8.62
N GLN A 152 7.56 -5.64 7.83
CA GLN A 152 6.70 -6.29 6.85
C GLN A 152 5.63 -7.16 7.52
N PHE A 153 5.98 -7.86 8.60
CA PHE A 153 5.06 -8.66 9.39
C PHE A 153 4.06 -7.80 10.17
N TYR A 154 4.52 -6.71 10.78
CA TYR A 154 3.63 -5.75 11.43
C TYR A 154 2.70 -5.07 10.41
N GLY A 155 3.24 -4.72 9.24
CA GLY A 155 2.46 -4.22 8.11
C GLY A 155 1.39 -5.20 7.64
N LEU A 156 1.67 -6.50 7.59
CA LEU A 156 0.67 -7.52 7.26
C LEU A 156 -0.52 -7.47 8.23
N SER A 157 -0.27 -7.27 9.53
CA SER A 157 -1.34 -7.11 10.53
C SER A 157 -2.21 -5.88 10.25
N LEU A 158 -1.62 -4.77 9.78
CA LEU A 158 -2.35 -3.57 9.35
C LEU A 158 -3.13 -3.80 8.06
N ASP A 159 -2.56 -4.55 7.12
CA ASP A 159 -3.22 -4.89 5.86
C ASP A 159 -4.51 -5.69 6.12
N LEU A 160 -4.48 -6.61 7.10
CA LEU A 160 -5.66 -7.36 7.53
C LEU A 160 -6.73 -6.46 8.17
N LEU A 161 -6.33 -5.43 8.93
CA LEU A 161 -7.28 -4.43 9.46
C LEU A 161 -7.89 -3.57 8.34
N LEU A 162 -7.11 -3.24 7.31
CA LEU A 162 -7.56 -2.45 6.18
C LEU A 162 -8.50 -3.23 5.26
N LEU A 163 -8.14 -4.46 4.90
CA LEU A 163 -8.89 -5.29 3.95
C LEU A 163 -10.08 -6.00 4.61
N GLY A 164 -9.91 -6.44 5.87
CA GLY A 164 -10.77 -7.45 6.49
C GLY A 164 -10.37 -8.86 6.07
N LEU A 165 -10.64 -9.84 6.93
CA LEU A 165 -10.20 -11.24 6.74
C LEU A 165 -10.78 -11.89 5.48
N THR A 166 -12.06 -11.62 5.19
CA THR A 166 -12.73 -12.16 4.00
C THR A 166 -12.05 -11.68 2.73
N ARG A 167 -11.91 -10.36 2.55
CA ARG A 167 -11.28 -9.82 1.34
C ARG A 167 -9.79 -10.16 1.25
N ALA A 168 -9.07 -10.20 2.36
CA ALA A 168 -7.68 -10.62 2.38
C ALA A 168 -7.52 -12.07 1.89
N SER A 169 -8.37 -13.00 2.36
CA SER A 169 -8.35 -14.40 1.90
C SER A 169 -8.67 -14.55 0.41
N GLU A 170 -9.61 -13.77 -0.12
CA GLU A 170 -9.96 -13.77 -1.54
C GLU A 170 -8.81 -13.29 -2.44
N ILE A 171 -8.05 -12.27 -2.00
CA ILE A 171 -6.89 -11.75 -2.76
C ILE A 171 -5.71 -12.72 -2.66
N ALA A 172 -5.48 -13.31 -1.48
CA ALA A 172 -4.38 -14.25 -1.28
C ALA A 172 -4.62 -15.58 -1.98
N GLY A 173 -5.89 -15.99 -2.13
CA GLY A 173 -6.27 -17.29 -2.63
C GLY A 173 -6.20 -18.38 -1.56
N PRO A 174 -6.60 -19.61 -1.89
CA PRO A 174 -6.53 -20.74 -0.97
C PRO A 174 -5.06 -21.10 -0.65
N PRO A 175 -4.75 -21.56 0.57
CA PRO A 175 -3.37 -21.82 0.99
C PRO A 175 -2.69 -22.94 0.21
N GLN A 176 -3.46 -23.87 -0.38
CA GLN A 176 -2.92 -24.93 -1.23
C GLN A 176 -2.42 -24.40 -2.57
N THR A 177 -3.07 -23.36 -3.10
CA THR A 177 -2.75 -22.75 -4.40
C THR A 177 -2.91 -21.24 -4.29
N PRO A 178 -1.91 -20.53 -3.73
CA PRO A 178 -1.98 -19.09 -3.56
C PRO A 178 -2.05 -18.37 -4.90
N ASN A 179 -2.77 -17.25 -4.93
CA ASN A 179 -2.92 -16.43 -6.13
C ASN A 179 -1.63 -15.64 -6.42
N GLU A 180 -1.32 -15.48 -7.69
CA GLU A 180 -0.29 -14.54 -8.12
C GLU A 180 -0.72 -13.09 -7.87
N PHE A 181 0.23 -12.16 -7.89
CA PHE A 181 -0.07 -10.74 -7.75
C PHE A 181 -1.03 -10.26 -8.85
N MET A 182 -2.15 -9.63 -8.45
CA MET A 182 -3.18 -9.06 -9.33
C MET A 182 -4.04 -10.10 -10.09
N THR A 183 -4.08 -11.34 -9.61
CA THR A 183 -4.98 -12.37 -10.14
C THR A 183 -5.97 -12.83 -9.08
N PHE A 184 -7.16 -13.23 -9.52
CA PHE A 184 -8.19 -13.86 -8.70
C PHE A 184 -8.51 -15.22 -9.30
N CYS A 185 -8.99 -16.15 -8.47
CA CYS A 185 -9.44 -17.46 -8.95
C CYS A 185 -10.61 -17.32 -9.94
N ASP A 186 -11.57 -16.46 -9.61
CA ASP A 186 -12.80 -16.27 -10.37
C ASP A 186 -13.17 -14.79 -10.54
N THR A 187 -13.85 -14.49 -11.65
CA THR A 187 -14.42 -13.17 -11.92
C THR A 187 -15.52 -12.78 -10.92
N LYS A 188 -16.22 -13.76 -10.34
CA LYS A 188 -17.22 -13.52 -9.29
C LYS A 188 -16.58 -13.02 -7.99
N VAL A 189 -15.44 -13.61 -7.61
CA VAL A 189 -14.66 -13.18 -6.44
C VAL A 189 -14.06 -11.79 -6.69
N GLU A 190 -13.60 -11.53 -7.91
CA GLU A 190 -13.16 -10.20 -8.33
C GLU A 190 -14.28 -9.15 -8.11
N THR A 191 -15.55 -9.47 -8.48
CA THR A 191 -16.69 -8.54 -8.45
C THR A 191 -17.46 -8.42 -7.15
N CYS A 192 -17.30 -9.37 -6.22
CA CYS A 192 -18.02 -9.43 -4.96
C CYS A 192 -17.82 -8.20 -4.05
N HIS A 193 -16.63 -7.59 -4.08
CA HIS A 193 -16.25 -6.52 -3.17
C HIS A 193 -15.75 -5.26 -3.90
N PRO A 194 -15.97 -4.03 -3.37
CA PRO A 194 -15.51 -2.80 -4.02
C PRO A 194 -13.99 -2.70 -4.16
N ILE A 195 -13.21 -3.16 -3.17
CA ILE A 195 -11.74 -3.21 -3.25
C ILE A 195 -11.31 -4.25 -4.27
N ARG A 196 -10.78 -3.84 -5.42
CA ARG A 196 -10.35 -4.74 -6.49
C ARG A 196 -8.88 -5.10 -6.44
N MET A 197 -8.02 -4.17 -6.03
CA MET A 197 -6.60 -4.42 -5.97
C MET A 197 -6.01 -3.73 -4.76
N TYR A 198 -4.99 -4.36 -4.20
CA TYR A 198 -4.28 -3.89 -3.03
C TYR A 198 -2.80 -4.18 -3.21
N ALA A 199 -1.97 -3.19 -2.91
CA ALA A 199 -0.53 -3.37 -2.80
C ALA A 199 0.01 -2.48 -1.69
N ARG A 200 0.94 -3.01 -0.90
CA ARG A 200 1.69 -2.22 0.08
C ARG A 200 3.15 -2.25 -0.29
N TYR A 201 3.75 -1.07 -0.46
CA TYR A 201 5.18 -0.91 -0.65
C TYR A 201 5.80 -0.34 0.64
N ILE A 202 6.31 -1.21 1.50
CA ILE A 202 6.82 -0.90 2.85
C ILE A 202 5.75 -0.20 3.71
N ASP A 203 5.72 1.14 3.70
CA ASP A 203 4.80 2.00 4.46
C ASP A 203 3.75 2.69 3.56
N ARG A 204 3.86 2.58 2.24
CA ARG A 204 2.92 3.16 1.27
C ARG A 204 1.88 2.13 0.86
N VAL A 205 0.61 2.53 0.89
CA VAL A 205 -0.52 1.68 0.55
C VAL A 205 -1.20 2.21 -0.72
N HIS A 206 -1.48 1.29 -1.63
CA HIS A 206 -2.16 1.52 -2.88
C HIS A 206 -3.40 0.64 -2.94
N ILE A 207 -4.58 1.26 -2.99
CA ILE A 207 -5.86 0.55 -3.04
C ILE A 207 -6.65 1.03 -4.24
N MET A 208 -7.18 0.10 -5.01
CA MET A 208 -8.10 0.39 -6.09
C MET A 208 -9.50 -0.08 -5.74
N PHE A 209 -10.46 0.80 -5.91
CA PHE A 209 -11.87 0.54 -5.70
C PHE A 209 -12.63 0.63 -7.02
N ARG A 210 -13.66 -0.19 -7.15
CA ARG A 210 -14.68 -0.10 -8.18
C ARG A 210 -16.03 -0.08 -7.49
N PHE A 211 -16.72 1.05 -7.58
CA PHE A 211 -18.03 1.26 -6.99
C PHE A 211 -19.12 1.23 -8.05
N THR A 212 -20.26 0.65 -7.68
CA THR A 212 -21.52 0.88 -8.39
C THR A 212 -22.06 2.28 -8.06
N HIS A 213 -23.02 2.76 -8.84
CA HIS A 213 -23.65 4.05 -8.59
C HIS A 213 -24.32 4.11 -7.20
N GLU A 214 -24.96 3.02 -6.78
CA GLU A 214 -25.63 2.93 -5.48
C GLU A 214 -24.64 2.93 -4.31
N GLU A 215 -23.58 2.12 -4.40
CA GLU A 215 -22.52 2.07 -3.38
C GLU A 215 -21.81 3.41 -3.23
N ALA A 216 -21.48 4.08 -4.33
CA ALA A 216 -20.85 5.39 -4.31
C ALA A 216 -21.76 6.43 -3.65
N ARG A 217 -23.07 6.42 -3.97
CA ARG A 217 -24.05 7.34 -3.38
C ARG A 217 -24.19 7.12 -1.88
N ASP A 218 -24.33 5.88 -1.44
CA ASP A 218 -24.47 5.54 -0.03
C ASP A 218 -23.22 5.89 0.78
N LEU A 219 -22.03 5.62 0.23
CA LEU A 219 -20.76 5.99 0.88
C LEU A 219 -20.62 7.51 1.04
N ILE A 220 -20.97 8.29 0.01
CA ILE A 220 -20.97 9.75 0.08
C ILE A 220 -22.00 10.25 1.11
N GLN A 221 -23.19 9.66 1.14
CA GLN A 221 -24.24 10.07 2.07
C GLN A 221 -23.80 9.86 3.52
N ARG A 222 -23.20 8.71 3.84
CA ARG A 222 -22.64 8.43 5.16
C ARG A 222 -21.56 9.44 5.57
N TYR A 223 -20.64 9.74 4.65
CA TYR A 223 -19.59 10.75 4.89
C TYR A 223 -20.17 12.14 5.16
N LEU A 224 -21.12 12.61 4.32
CA LEU A 224 -21.73 13.93 4.48
C LEU A 224 -22.64 14.04 5.71
N THR A 225 -23.11 12.91 6.24
CA THR A 225 -23.89 12.89 7.49
C THR A 225 -22.99 13.20 8.69
N GLU A 226 -21.78 12.66 8.73
CA GLU A 226 -20.81 12.95 9.80
C GLU A 226 -20.05 14.26 9.58
N HIS A 227 -19.82 14.63 8.32
CA HIS A 227 -19.07 15.81 7.92
C HIS A 227 -19.89 16.64 6.92
N PRO A 228 -20.89 17.41 7.40
CA PRO A 228 -21.74 18.21 6.53
C PRO A 228 -20.92 19.34 5.87
N ASP A 229 -21.07 19.48 4.55
CA ASP A 229 -20.42 20.53 3.74
C ASP A 229 -21.49 21.41 3.04
N PRO A 230 -22.05 22.41 3.73
CA PRO A 230 -23.04 23.32 3.14
C PRO A 230 -22.43 24.29 2.11
N ASN A 231 -21.14 24.61 2.23
CA ASN A 231 -20.46 25.64 1.45
C ASN A 231 -19.70 25.09 0.22
N ASN A 232 -19.71 23.77 -0.02
CA ASN A 232 -18.90 23.09 -1.04
C ASN A 232 -17.38 23.30 -0.85
N GLU A 233 -16.94 23.41 0.40
CA GLU A 233 -15.55 23.61 0.77
C GLU A 233 -14.72 22.34 0.58
N ASN A 234 -15.34 21.16 0.39
CA ASN A 234 -14.63 19.91 0.14
C ASN A 234 -13.72 19.96 -1.08
N ARG A 235 -13.99 20.84 -2.05
CA ARG A 235 -13.12 21.09 -3.20
C ARG A 235 -11.81 21.78 -2.79
N VAL A 236 -11.85 22.62 -1.78
CA VAL A 236 -10.69 23.33 -1.23
C VAL A 236 -9.85 22.33 -0.43
N GLY A 237 -8.54 22.30 -0.69
CA GLY A 237 -7.64 21.32 -0.06
C GLY A 237 -7.68 19.91 -0.66
N TYR A 238 -8.33 19.71 -1.82
CA TYR A 238 -8.19 18.44 -2.55
C TYR A 238 -6.86 18.40 -3.30
N ASN A 239 -5.98 17.47 -2.90
CA ASN A 239 -4.66 17.31 -3.50
C ASN A 239 -4.78 16.87 -4.97
N ASN A 240 -4.07 17.56 -5.86
CA ASN A 240 -4.03 17.21 -7.28
C ASN A 240 -2.60 17.31 -7.83
N LYS A 241 -2.28 16.46 -8.80
CA LYS A 241 -0.94 16.35 -9.37
C LYS A 241 -0.63 17.51 -10.30
N LYS A 242 0.27 18.40 -9.86
CA LYS A 242 0.65 19.61 -10.62
C LYS A 242 1.66 19.35 -11.75
N CYS A 243 2.23 18.15 -11.83
CA CYS A 243 3.12 17.71 -12.91
C CYS A 243 2.41 17.60 -14.27
N TRP A 244 1.14 17.22 -14.29
CA TRP A 244 0.38 17.03 -15.52
C TRP A 244 -0.20 18.36 -16.04
N PRO A 245 -0.49 18.51 -17.34
CA PRO A 245 -1.28 19.62 -17.89
C PRO A 245 -2.69 19.72 -17.28
N ARG A 246 -3.34 20.90 -17.32
CA ARG A 246 -4.64 21.14 -16.65
C ARG A 246 -5.77 20.24 -17.18
N ASP A 247 -5.73 19.91 -18.46
CA ASP A 247 -6.64 19.00 -19.18
C ASP A 247 -6.39 17.52 -18.83
N ALA A 248 -5.15 17.18 -18.46
CA ALA A 248 -4.72 15.83 -18.09
C ALA A 248 -4.92 15.50 -16.60
N ARG A 249 -5.13 16.51 -15.75
CA ARG A 249 -5.38 16.36 -14.32
C ARG A 249 -6.79 15.86 -14.04
N MET A 250 -7.01 15.39 -12.81
CA MET A 250 -8.36 15.11 -12.32
C MET A 250 -9.14 16.43 -12.22
N ARG A 251 -10.34 16.46 -12.81
CA ARG A 251 -11.32 17.52 -12.71
C ARG A 251 -12.04 17.42 -11.37
N LEU A 252 -12.16 18.55 -10.69
CA LEU A 252 -12.73 18.61 -9.33
C LEU A 252 -14.25 18.83 -9.39
N MET A 253 -14.98 17.77 -9.76
CA MET A 253 -16.45 17.74 -9.72
C MET A 253 -16.92 17.42 -8.30
N LYS A 254 -18.06 17.98 -7.86
CA LYS A 254 -18.57 17.81 -6.49
C LYS A 254 -18.75 16.33 -6.11
N HIS A 255 -19.33 15.53 -7.01
CA HIS A 255 -19.53 14.10 -6.80
C HIS A 255 -18.19 13.38 -6.57
N ASP A 256 -17.22 13.56 -7.48
CA ASP A 256 -15.94 12.87 -7.43
C ASP A 256 -15.08 13.29 -6.23
N VAL A 257 -15.08 14.59 -5.89
CA VAL A 257 -14.37 15.11 -4.71
C VAL A 257 -14.95 14.51 -3.43
N ASN A 258 -16.28 14.48 -3.31
CA ASN A 258 -16.94 13.88 -2.16
C ASN A 258 -16.68 12.37 -2.11
N LEU A 259 -16.74 11.66 -3.23
CA LEU A 259 -16.41 10.23 -3.29
C LEU A 259 -14.98 9.96 -2.82
N GLY A 260 -14.01 10.74 -3.32
CA GLY A 260 -12.60 10.59 -2.94
C GLY A 260 -12.36 10.81 -1.44
N ARG A 261 -12.99 11.84 -0.85
CA ARG A 261 -12.94 12.10 0.59
C ARG A 261 -13.64 11.01 1.40
N SER A 262 -14.78 10.52 0.93
CA SER A 262 -15.56 9.48 1.60
C SER A 262 -14.80 8.14 1.64
N VAL A 263 -14.12 7.79 0.55
CA VAL A 263 -13.25 6.60 0.48
C VAL A 263 -12.08 6.73 1.45
N PHE A 264 -11.40 7.87 1.46
CA PHE A 264 -10.29 8.11 2.38
C PHE A 264 -10.74 8.06 3.85
N TRP A 265 -11.86 8.69 4.17
CA TRP A 265 -12.47 8.66 5.50
C TRP A 265 -12.83 7.23 5.92
N GLY A 266 -13.46 6.45 5.03
CA GLY A 266 -13.81 5.06 5.29
C GLY A 266 -12.60 4.17 5.57
N ILE A 267 -11.49 4.39 4.87
CA ILE A 267 -10.23 3.65 5.10
C ILE A 267 -9.52 4.13 6.37
N LYS A 268 -9.51 5.44 6.63
CA LYS A 268 -8.93 6.02 7.83
C LYS A 268 -9.58 5.49 9.11
N ASN A 269 -10.90 5.31 9.11
CA ASN A 269 -11.63 4.82 10.28
C ASN A 269 -11.44 3.34 10.59
N ARG A 270 -10.86 2.56 9.67
CA ARG A 270 -10.50 1.14 9.94
C ARG A 270 -9.26 1.00 10.82
N LEU A 271 -8.48 2.08 10.98
CA LEU A 271 -7.22 2.06 11.71
C LEU A 271 -7.32 2.78 13.05
N PRO A 272 -6.99 2.10 14.17
CA PRO A 272 -6.83 2.76 15.45
C PRO A 272 -5.66 3.75 15.43
N ARG A 273 -5.91 4.99 15.84
CA ARG A 273 -4.90 6.07 15.86
C ARG A 273 -3.70 5.77 16.76
N SER A 274 -3.85 4.88 17.73
CA SER A 274 -2.77 4.40 18.61
C SER A 274 -1.70 3.66 17.83
N ILE A 275 -2.09 2.87 16.83
CA ILE A 275 -1.18 2.06 16.03
C ILE A 275 -0.58 2.89 14.90
N THR A 276 -1.43 3.47 14.04
CA THR A 276 -0.98 4.33 12.95
C THR A 276 -2.14 5.25 12.53
N THR A 277 -1.85 6.23 11.68
CA THR A 277 -2.86 7.14 11.14
C THR A 277 -2.61 7.37 9.67
N LEU A 278 -3.67 7.71 8.94
CA LEU A 278 -3.60 8.17 7.56
C LEU A 278 -3.89 9.67 7.55
N GLU A 279 -2.97 10.45 7.01
CA GLU A 279 -3.10 11.89 6.85
C GLU A 279 -3.48 12.22 5.40
N TRP A 280 -4.43 13.15 5.23
CA TRP A 280 -4.94 13.52 3.91
C TRP A 280 -3.86 14.26 3.10
N GLU A 281 -3.02 15.05 3.76
CA GLU A 281 -1.96 15.86 3.14
C GLU A 281 -0.93 15.00 2.42
N ASN A 282 -0.57 13.85 3.00
CA ASN A 282 0.36 12.87 2.41
C ASN A 282 -0.35 11.82 1.55
N GLY A 283 -1.68 11.88 1.48
CA GLY A 283 -2.51 11.02 0.65
C GLY A 283 -2.85 11.65 -0.70
N PHE A 284 -3.16 10.80 -1.67
CA PHE A 284 -3.69 11.19 -2.96
C PHE A 284 -4.80 10.24 -3.39
N VAL A 285 -5.93 10.81 -3.82
CA VAL A 285 -7.08 10.05 -4.32
C VAL A 285 -7.41 10.52 -5.72
N SER A 286 -7.42 9.59 -6.69
CA SER A 286 -7.86 9.86 -8.05
C SER A 286 -9.16 9.12 -8.32
N VAL A 287 -10.15 9.82 -8.87
CA VAL A 287 -11.44 9.23 -9.26
C VAL A 287 -11.55 9.24 -10.78
N TYR A 288 -11.81 8.08 -11.36
CA TYR A 288 -12.21 7.91 -12.74
C TYR A 288 -13.73 7.71 -12.76
N SER A 289 -14.42 8.64 -13.40
CA SER A 289 -15.89 8.78 -13.45
C SER A 289 -16.31 9.16 -14.86
N LYS A 290 -17.60 9.38 -15.13
CA LYS A 290 -18.06 9.92 -16.43
C LYS A 290 -17.38 11.25 -16.81
N ASP A 291 -17.11 12.10 -15.82
CA ASP A 291 -16.55 13.45 -16.03
C ASP A 291 -15.01 13.44 -16.11
N ASN A 292 -14.39 12.45 -15.47
CA ASN A 292 -12.95 12.28 -15.36
C ASN A 292 -12.41 11.14 -16.24
N PRO A 293 -11.74 11.44 -17.37
CA PRO A 293 -11.25 10.41 -18.30
C PRO A 293 -9.92 9.76 -17.90
N ASN A 294 -9.18 10.39 -16.97
CA ASN A 294 -7.85 9.95 -16.58
C ASN A 294 -7.88 9.33 -15.18
N LEU A 295 -7.17 8.21 -14.99
CA LEU A 295 -6.82 7.67 -13.67
C LEU A 295 -5.37 8.01 -13.36
N LEU A 296 -5.13 8.75 -12.28
CA LEU A 296 -3.81 9.24 -11.90
C LEU A 296 -3.30 8.54 -10.65
N PHE A 297 -2.01 8.24 -10.59
CA PHE A 297 -1.38 7.69 -9.40
C PHE A 297 0.15 7.88 -9.42
N SER A 298 0.82 7.62 -8.30
CA SER A 298 2.28 7.58 -8.17
C SER A 298 2.73 6.34 -7.42
N MET A 299 3.67 5.59 -7.98
CA MET A 299 4.16 4.37 -7.35
C MET A 299 5.66 4.24 -7.61
N CYS A 300 6.42 3.91 -6.58
CA CYS A 300 7.88 3.73 -6.67
C CYS A 300 8.64 4.90 -7.33
N GLY A 301 8.17 6.14 -7.14
CA GLY A 301 8.76 7.36 -7.73
C GLY A 301 8.27 7.69 -9.14
N PHE A 302 7.52 6.80 -9.80
CA PHE A 302 6.91 7.07 -11.10
C PHE A 302 5.55 7.73 -10.94
N GLU A 303 5.27 8.74 -11.77
CA GLU A 303 3.94 9.32 -11.89
C GLU A 303 3.24 8.79 -13.13
N VAL A 304 2.12 8.11 -12.94
CA VAL A 304 1.43 7.40 -14.01
C VAL A 304 0.05 8.00 -14.22
N ARG A 305 -0.30 8.14 -15.50
CA ARG A 305 -1.64 8.47 -15.97
C ARG A 305 -2.12 7.36 -16.89
N ILE A 306 -3.22 6.72 -16.54
CA ILE A 306 -3.89 5.77 -17.42
C ILE A 306 -5.07 6.49 -18.10
N LEU A 307 -5.10 6.41 -19.42
CA LEU A 307 -6.18 6.91 -20.27
C LEU A 307 -6.67 5.76 -21.16
N PRO A 308 -7.92 5.28 -20.98
CA PRO A 308 -8.46 4.24 -21.84
C PRO A 308 -8.68 4.75 -23.27
N LYS A 309 -8.42 3.89 -24.26
CA LYS A 309 -8.62 4.20 -25.68
C LYS A 309 -10.06 4.61 -26.01
N ILE A 310 -11.04 4.06 -25.29
CA ILE A 310 -12.48 4.35 -25.47
C ILE A 310 -12.78 5.84 -25.26
N ARG A 311 -12.00 6.54 -24.43
CA ARG A 311 -12.16 7.97 -24.13
C ARG A 311 -11.18 8.86 -24.89
N THR A 312 -10.43 8.29 -25.81
CA THR A 312 -9.39 8.99 -26.57
C THR A 312 -9.90 9.31 -27.97
N THR A 313 -9.86 10.57 -28.37
CA THR A 313 -10.25 11.02 -29.72
C THR A 313 -9.10 10.98 -30.73
N GLN A 314 -7.84 10.91 -30.29
CA GLN A 314 -6.63 10.89 -31.15
C GLN A 314 -5.53 9.98 -30.58
N SER A 315 -4.90 9.15 -31.41
CA SER A 315 -3.81 8.27 -30.99
C SER A 315 -2.47 9.02 -30.99
N ASN A 316 -1.96 9.36 -29.81
CA ASN A 316 -0.58 9.86 -29.66
C ASN A 316 0.37 8.70 -29.35
N THR A 317 1.37 8.49 -30.19
CA THR A 317 2.49 7.58 -29.94
C THR A 317 3.75 8.40 -29.69
N LYS A 318 4.09 8.57 -28.41
CA LYS A 318 5.38 9.11 -27.95
C LYS A 318 6.10 8.03 -27.14
N ASP A 319 7.42 8.07 -27.10
CA ASP A 319 8.27 7.01 -26.51
C ASP A 319 8.08 6.79 -24.99
N GLY A 320 7.41 7.70 -24.29
CA GLY A 320 7.04 7.55 -22.88
C GLY A 320 5.67 6.91 -22.61
N ILE A 321 4.99 6.39 -23.64
CA ILE A 321 3.63 5.83 -23.52
C ILE A 321 3.68 4.31 -23.64
N TYR A 322 3.43 3.63 -22.52
CA TYR A 322 3.22 2.19 -22.52
C TYR A 322 1.84 1.84 -23.08
N LYS A 323 1.82 1.02 -24.15
CA LYS A 323 0.58 0.45 -24.68
C LYS A 323 0.25 -0.85 -23.95
N MET A 324 -0.78 -0.80 -23.11
CA MET A 324 -1.27 -1.98 -22.42
C MET A 324 -2.23 -2.75 -23.32
N ASN A 325 -1.95 -4.03 -23.53
CA ASN A 325 -2.84 -4.94 -24.23
C ASN A 325 -3.61 -5.79 -23.21
N ILE A 326 -4.90 -6.00 -23.47
CA ILE A 326 -5.70 -6.97 -22.73
C ILE A 326 -5.26 -8.35 -23.23
N PRO A 327 -4.71 -9.24 -22.37
CA PRO A 327 -4.55 -10.62 -22.76
C PRO A 327 -5.95 -11.17 -23.01
N ARG A 328 -6.23 -11.65 -24.23
CA ARG A 328 -7.50 -12.31 -24.53
C ARG A 328 -7.67 -13.44 -23.51
N ARG A 329 -8.62 -13.30 -22.57
CA ARG A 329 -9.04 -14.39 -21.67
C ARG A 329 -9.54 -15.52 -22.57
N GLY A 330 -8.68 -16.49 -22.89
CA GLY A 330 -9.02 -17.64 -23.75
C GLY A 330 -8.11 -17.94 -24.95
N LEU A 331 -6.78 -17.91 -24.80
CA LEU A 331 -5.89 -18.70 -25.65
C LEU A 331 -5.11 -19.67 -24.77
N ARG A 332 -5.71 -20.84 -24.51
CA ARG A 332 -4.93 -22.04 -24.18
C ARG A 332 -4.09 -22.35 -25.42
N LEU A 333 -2.79 -22.10 -25.37
CA LEU A 333 -1.86 -22.78 -26.26
C LEU A 333 -1.85 -24.25 -25.83
N LEU A 334 -2.75 -25.04 -26.42
CA LEU A 334 -2.60 -26.48 -26.46
C LEU A 334 -1.51 -26.75 -27.50
N PHE A 335 -0.31 -27.08 -27.02
CA PHE A 335 0.65 -27.79 -27.85
C PHE A 335 0.14 -29.23 -27.94
N SER A 336 -0.32 -29.65 -29.12
CA SER A 336 -0.31 -31.07 -29.49
C SER A 336 1.07 -31.38 -30.03
N GLU A 337 1.66 -32.49 -29.57
CA GLU A 337 2.87 -33.08 -30.16
C GLU A 337 2.77 -33.25 -31.68
#